data_AF-A0A3D3TIQ6-F1
#
_entry.id   AF-A0A3D3TIQ6-F1
#
_cell.length_a   1.000
_cell.length_b   1.000
_cell.length_c   1.000
_cell.angle_alpha   90.00
_cell.angle_beta   90.00
_cell.angle_gamma   90.00
#
_symmetry.space_group_name_H-M   'P 1'
#
loop_
_entity.id
_entity.type
_entity.pdbx_description
1 polymer ?
#
loop_
_entity_poly.entity_id
_entity_poly.type
_entity_poly.pdbx_seq_one_letter_code
_entity_poly.pdbx_strand_id
1 'polypeptide(L)'
;MKMALFSPAGVRGEIYNLNFKPTEMKKPVNPEKTEAGLSCDFYKKYLMNTKGMEGKPDETFVAANIKAPKEAPSFGLRFNGYIDVPETGVYSFFFTCDDGGVLYIGSETIVDNDGQHSPILKSGQAALEKGMHPFQLDFIEAGGGYTLKLQYTLNGSAPKDIPDSWFKH
;
A
#
# COMPACT_ATOMS: atom_id res chain seq x y z
N MET A 1 -8.28 0.40 23.47
CA MET A 1 -7.41 -0.11 24.55
C MET A 1 -6.47 0.99 25.01
N LYS A 2 -6.07 1.04 26.29
CA LYS A 2 -5.07 1.99 26.81
C LYS A 2 -3.85 1.18 27.29
N MET A 3 -2.65 1.57 26.88
CA MET A 3 -1.40 0.95 27.31
C MET A 3 -0.53 1.99 28.01
N ALA A 4 0.20 1.57 29.04
CA ALA A 4 1.28 2.36 29.64
C ALA A 4 2.47 1.44 29.91
N LEU A 5 3.68 1.94 29.65
CA LEU A 5 4.91 1.25 30.02
C LEU A 5 5.19 1.53 31.51
N PHE A 6 5.77 0.56 32.20
CA PHE A 6 6.23 0.73 33.58
C PHE A 6 7.73 0.43 33.65
N SER A 7 8.49 1.27 34.35
CA SER A 7 9.87 0.96 34.66
C SER A 7 9.94 -0.23 35.64
N PRO A 8 11.10 -0.91 35.76
CA PRO A 8 11.29 -1.96 36.77
C PRO A 8 11.03 -1.49 38.22
N ALA A 9 11.16 -0.18 38.48
CA ALA A 9 10.85 0.44 39.77
C ALA A 9 9.34 0.77 39.94
N GLY A 10 8.48 0.40 38.99
CA GLY A 10 7.03 0.61 39.05
C GLY A 10 6.57 2.01 38.61
N VAL A 11 7.46 2.85 38.07
CA VAL A 11 7.09 4.19 37.58
C VAL A 11 6.37 4.06 36.24
N ARG A 12 5.16 4.59 36.15
CA ARG A 12 4.31 4.55 34.95
C ARG A 12 4.69 5.66 33.97
N GLY A 13 4.91 5.29 32.71
CA GLY A 13 5.07 6.22 31.58
C GLY A 13 3.74 6.75 31.04
N GLU A 14 3.79 7.38 29.86
CA GLU A 14 2.61 7.94 29.21
C GLU A 14 1.58 6.86 28.84
N ILE A 15 0.30 7.25 28.84
CA ILE A 15 -0.82 6.40 28.44
C ILE A 15 -1.03 6.54 26.93
N TYR A 16 -0.74 5.48 26.20
CA TYR A 16 -1.02 5.35 24.78
C TYR A 16 -2.43 4.80 24.58
N ASN A 17 -3.25 5.53 23.83
CA ASN A 17 -4.56 5.04 23.40
C ASN A 17 -4.38 4.24 22.11
N LEU A 18 -4.55 2.92 22.18
CA LEU A 18 -4.63 2.05 21.03
C LEU A 18 -6.09 1.92 20.58
N ASN A 19 -6.40 2.51 19.44
CA ASN A 19 -7.69 2.37 18.78
C ASN A 19 -7.74 1.04 18.04
N PHE A 20 -8.04 -0.03 18.77
CA PHE A 20 -8.31 -1.34 18.17
C PHE A 20 -9.72 -1.34 17.58
N LYS A 21 -9.83 -1.49 16.27
CA LYS A 21 -11.10 -1.76 15.59
C LYS A 21 -11.14 -3.24 15.23
N PRO A 22 -12.05 -4.04 15.81
CA PRO A 22 -12.29 -5.39 15.33
C PRO A 22 -12.66 -5.32 13.85
N THR A 23 -11.92 -6.04 13.02
CA THR A 23 -12.16 -6.14 11.57
C THR A 23 -12.34 -7.61 11.23
N GLU A 24 -13.36 -7.90 10.42
CA GLU A 24 -13.55 -9.24 9.88
C GLU A 24 -12.45 -9.54 8.86
N MET A 25 -12.06 -10.82 8.79
CA MET A 25 -11.15 -11.28 7.75
C MET A 25 -11.82 -11.08 6.38
N LYS A 26 -11.16 -10.33 5.49
CA LYS A 26 -11.62 -10.17 4.11
C LYS A 26 -11.52 -11.52 3.40
N LYS A 27 -12.60 -11.91 2.73
CA LYS A 27 -12.65 -13.11 1.90
C LYS A 27 -11.96 -12.85 0.57
N PRO A 28 -11.26 -13.83 -0.01
CA PRO A 28 -10.64 -13.67 -1.31
C PRO A 28 -11.71 -13.65 -2.41
N VAL A 29 -11.30 -13.15 -3.57
CA VAL A 29 -12.03 -13.25 -4.83
C VAL A 29 -11.40 -14.33 -5.71
N ASN A 30 -12.19 -14.90 -6.61
CA ASN A 30 -11.74 -15.92 -7.58
C ASN A 30 -11.95 -15.38 -9.01
N PRO A 31 -11.08 -14.48 -9.50
CA PRO A 31 -11.16 -13.98 -10.88
C PRO A 31 -11.00 -15.14 -11.88
N GLU A 32 -11.75 -15.11 -12.98
CA GLU A 32 -11.79 -16.23 -13.94
C GLU A 32 -10.47 -16.42 -14.70
N LYS A 33 -9.74 -15.33 -14.96
CA LYS A 33 -8.44 -15.32 -15.64
C LYS A 33 -7.59 -14.20 -15.05
N THR A 34 -6.33 -14.50 -14.77
CA THR A 34 -5.35 -13.54 -14.28
C THR A 34 -3.99 -13.81 -14.89
N GLU A 35 -3.22 -12.75 -15.12
CA GLU A 35 -1.83 -12.80 -15.54
C GLU A 35 -0.90 -12.34 -14.41
N ALA A 36 0.41 -12.54 -14.54
CA ALA A 36 1.38 -12.13 -13.52
C ALA A 36 1.64 -10.60 -13.56
N GLY A 37 1.84 -10.01 -12.39
CA GLY A 37 2.08 -8.57 -12.23
C GLY A 37 0.79 -7.75 -12.10
N LEU A 38 0.93 -6.44 -12.04
CA LEU A 38 -0.17 -5.46 -11.95
C LEU A 38 -0.28 -4.67 -13.24
N SER A 39 -1.50 -4.26 -13.60
CA SER A 39 -1.69 -3.19 -14.57
C SER A 39 -1.25 -1.87 -13.94
N CYS A 40 -0.41 -1.09 -14.61
CA CYS A 40 0.11 0.18 -14.11
C CYS A 40 -0.23 1.30 -15.12
N ASP A 41 -1.22 2.10 -14.77
CA ASP A 41 -1.61 3.29 -15.53
C ASP A 41 -0.65 4.44 -15.21
N PHE A 42 -0.10 5.06 -16.25
CA PHE A 42 0.84 6.18 -16.17
C PHE A 42 0.18 7.48 -16.61
N TYR A 43 0.30 8.51 -15.76
CA TYR A 43 -0.22 9.85 -16.00
C TYR A 43 0.93 10.85 -16.04
N LYS A 44 1.28 11.37 -17.22
CA LYS A 44 2.38 12.31 -17.42
C LYS A 44 1.92 13.75 -17.17
N LYS A 45 1.57 14.05 -15.93
CA LYS A 45 1.15 15.39 -15.50
C LYS A 45 1.57 15.66 -14.06
N TYR A 46 1.69 16.94 -13.74
CA TYR A 46 1.86 17.40 -12.37
C TYR A 46 0.57 17.18 -11.57
N LEU A 47 0.70 16.65 -10.36
CA LEU A 47 -0.40 16.25 -9.49
C LEU A 47 -0.17 16.77 -8.07
N MET A 48 -1.19 17.37 -7.46
CA MET A 48 -1.14 17.78 -6.05
C MET A 48 -1.41 16.62 -5.09
N ASN A 49 -2.12 15.60 -5.57
CA ASN A 49 -2.53 14.40 -4.82
C ASN A 49 -3.00 13.32 -5.81
N THR A 50 -3.16 12.10 -5.31
CA THR A 50 -3.57 10.93 -6.10
C THR A 50 -4.96 11.09 -6.74
N LYS A 51 -5.86 11.86 -6.12
CA LYS A 51 -7.20 12.12 -6.66
C LYS A 51 -7.17 12.87 -8.00
N GLY A 52 -6.09 13.59 -8.30
CA GLY A 52 -5.91 14.24 -9.60
C GLY A 52 -5.64 13.28 -10.77
N MET A 53 -5.43 11.98 -10.52
CA MET A 53 -5.32 10.92 -11.54
C MET A 53 -6.70 10.55 -12.12
N GLU A 54 -7.34 11.55 -12.71
CA GLU A 54 -8.58 11.45 -13.45
C GLU A 54 -8.31 11.43 -14.97
N GLY A 55 -9.25 10.87 -15.72
CA GLY A 55 -9.21 10.78 -17.17
C GLY A 55 -8.50 9.52 -17.68
N LYS A 56 -8.25 9.49 -18.99
CA LYS A 56 -7.54 8.40 -19.64
C LYS A 56 -6.04 8.48 -19.30
N PRO A 57 -5.36 7.36 -18.95
CA PRO A 57 -3.92 7.36 -18.77
C PRO A 57 -3.20 7.61 -20.11
N ASP A 58 -2.00 8.16 -20.04
CA ASP A 58 -1.15 8.36 -21.20
C ASP A 58 -0.67 7.02 -21.77
N GLU A 59 -0.23 6.13 -20.87
CA GLU A 59 0.26 4.78 -21.17
C GLU A 59 -0.18 3.81 -20.06
N THR A 60 -0.30 2.52 -20.37
CA THR A 60 -0.53 1.45 -19.39
C THR A 60 0.52 0.36 -19.59
N PHE A 61 1.10 -0.10 -18.49
CA PHE A 61 2.17 -1.10 -18.47
C PHE A 61 1.75 -2.32 -17.63
N VAL A 62 2.50 -3.42 -17.76
CA VAL A 62 2.47 -4.51 -16.79
C VAL A 62 3.70 -4.39 -15.88
N ALA A 63 3.49 -4.24 -14.59
CA ALA A 63 4.53 -4.12 -13.58
C ALA A 63 4.59 -5.38 -12.71
N ALA A 64 5.74 -6.05 -12.65
CA ALA A 64 5.90 -7.23 -11.80
C ALA A 64 5.80 -6.92 -10.29
N ASN A 65 6.08 -5.67 -9.90
CA ASN A 65 6.03 -5.18 -8.53
C ASN A 65 5.75 -3.67 -8.52
N ILE A 66 5.67 -3.06 -7.33
CA ILE A 66 5.46 -1.64 -7.10
C ILE A 66 6.75 -0.87 -7.43
N LYS A 67 6.98 -0.63 -8.72
CA LYS A 67 8.10 0.14 -9.27
C LYS A 67 7.61 0.98 -10.44
N ALA A 68 8.14 2.18 -10.60
CA ALA A 68 7.80 3.02 -11.75
C ALA A 68 8.28 2.33 -13.05
N PRO A 69 7.38 1.97 -13.97
CA PRO A 69 7.78 1.39 -15.26
C PRO A 69 8.41 2.44 -16.18
N LYS A 70 8.11 3.72 -15.93
CA LYS A 70 8.55 4.88 -16.68
C LYS A 70 8.59 6.09 -15.75
N GLU A 71 9.51 7.00 -16.03
CA GLU A 71 9.70 8.23 -15.26
C GLU A 71 9.51 9.48 -16.12
N ALA A 72 9.13 10.58 -15.47
CA ALA A 72 9.03 11.92 -16.04
C ALA A 72 9.32 12.95 -14.94
N PRO A 73 9.49 14.26 -15.26
CA PRO A 73 9.69 15.28 -14.22
C PRO A 73 8.57 15.36 -13.18
N SER A 74 7.34 15.03 -13.59
CA SER A 74 6.22 14.77 -12.70
C SER A 74 5.31 13.73 -13.34
N PHE A 75 4.78 12.80 -12.55
CA PHE A 75 3.90 11.75 -13.02
C PHE A 75 3.03 11.17 -11.91
N GLY A 76 1.96 10.49 -12.31
CA GLY A 76 1.16 9.62 -11.45
C GLY A 76 1.23 8.17 -11.92
N LEU A 77 1.19 7.25 -10.98
CA LEU A 77 1.07 5.82 -11.21
C LEU A 77 -0.16 5.30 -10.49
N ARG A 78 -0.98 4.50 -11.19
CA ARG A 78 -2.03 3.71 -10.57
C ARG A 78 -1.82 2.25 -10.90
N PHE A 79 -1.41 1.48 -9.89
CA PHE A 79 -1.30 0.04 -9.96
C PHE A 79 -2.65 -0.58 -9.62
N ASN A 80 -3.16 -1.45 -10.49
CA ASN A 80 -4.44 -2.15 -10.34
C ASN A 80 -4.25 -3.65 -10.58
N GLY A 81 -4.98 -4.45 -9.80
CA GLY A 81 -5.02 -5.90 -9.97
C GLY A 81 -5.44 -6.58 -8.67
N TYR A 82 -4.67 -7.59 -8.29
CA TYR A 82 -4.88 -8.39 -7.10
C TYR A 82 -3.55 -8.68 -6.40
N ILE A 83 -3.63 -8.84 -5.08
CA ILE A 83 -2.58 -9.43 -4.25
C ILE A 83 -3.05 -10.81 -3.78
N ASP A 84 -2.32 -11.85 -4.16
CA ASP A 84 -2.55 -13.25 -3.79
C ASP A 84 -1.76 -13.59 -2.53
N VAL A 85 -2.41 -13.49 -1.37
CA VAL A 85 -1.77 -13.74 -0.09
C VAL A 85 -1.76 -15.23 0.25
N PRO A 86 -0.61 -15.82 0.62
CA PRO A 86 -0.47 -17.28 0.73
C PRO A 86 -1.08 -17.87 2.01
N GLU A 87 -1.38 -17.03 3.00
CA GLU A 87 -1.79 -17.42 4.34
C GLU A 87 -2.90 -16.50 4.86
N THR A 88 -3.81 -17.06 5.66
CA THR A 88 -4.79 -16.26 6.39
C THR A 88 -4.12 -15.59 7.58
N GLY A 89 -4.28 -14.27 7.74
CA GLY A 89 -3.68 -13.56 8.86
C GLY A 89 -3.86 -12.05 8.81
N VAL A 90 -3.23 -11.38 9.78
CA VAL A 90 -3.17 -9.91 9.83
C VAL A 90 -1.91 -9.45 9.12
N TYR A 91 -2.11 -8.82 7.97
CA TYR A 91 -1.07 -8.20 7.18
C TYR A 91 -0.90 -6.74 7.62
N SER A 92 0.32 -6.33 7.95
CA SER A 92 0.64 -4.90 8.10
C SER A 92 1.43 -4.45 6.89
N PHE A 93 0.94 -3.44 6.18
CA PHE A 93 1.60 -2.86 5.03
C PHE A 93 2.34 -1.60 5.46
N PHE A 94 3.55 -1.43 4.94
CA PHE A 94 4.43 -0.29 5.20
C PHE A 94 4.74 0.36 3.86
N PHE A 95 4.23 1.56 3.66
CA PHE A 95 4.33 2.28 2.42
C PHE A 95 5.18 3.53 2.63
N THR A 96 6.38 3.54 2.04
CA THR A 96 7.24 4.71 1.98
C THR A 96 7.11 5.33 0.59
N CYS A 97 6.68 6.60 0.55
CA CYS A 97 6.64 7.36 -0.68
C CYS A 97 7.14 8.81 -0.50
N ASP A 98 7.64 9.33 -1.62
CA ASP A 98 7.99 10.72 -1.93
C ASP A 98 7.70 10.84 -3.43
N ASP A 99 6.71 11.58 -3.90
CA ASP A 99 5.88 12.50 -3.13
C ASP A 99 4.77 11.82 -2.32
N GLY A 100 3.77 11.22 -2.94
CA GLY A 100 2.55 10.80 -2.24
C GLY A 100 1.93 9.53 -2.77
N GLY A 101 1.14 8.84 -1.97
CA GLY A 101 0.43 7.65 -2.43
C GLY A 101 -0.60 7.08 -1.47
N VAL A 102 -1.50 6.25 -2.01
CA VAL A 102 -2.57 5.59 -1.24
C VAL A 102 -2.64 4.11 -1.62
N LEU A 103 -2.67 3.24 -0.60
CA LEU A 103 -2.87 1.80 -0.77
C LEU A 103 -4.31 1.42 -0.41
N TYR A 104 -4.93 0.65 -1.29
CA TYR A 104 -6.26 0.08 -1.11
C TYR A 104 -6.22 -1.44 -1.24
N ILE A 105 -7.00 -2.13 -0.39
CA ILE A 105 -7.26 -3.56 -0.49
C ILE A 105 -8.78 -3.76 -0.44
N GLY A 106 -9.35 -4.29 -1.53
CA GLY A 106 -10.78 -4.23 -1.76
C GLY A 106 -11.26 -2.77 -1.91
N SER A 107 -12.29 -2.40 -1.17
CA SER A 107 -12.84 -1.03 -1.14
C SER A 107 -12.26 -0.16 0.00
N GLU A 108 -11.33 -0.69 0.79
CA GLU A 108 -10.80 0.00 1.96
C GLU A 108 -9.43 0.61 1.71
N THR A 109 -9.27 1.87 2.14
CA THR A 109 -7.97 2.52 2.27
C THR A 109 -7.22 1.90 3.44
N ILE A 110 -6.10 1.24 3.14
CA ILE A 110 -5.23 0.63 4.15
C ILE A 110 -4.16 1.62 4.59
N VAL A 111 -3.53 2.32 3.65
CA VAL A 111 -2.54 3.36 3.96
C VAL A 111 -2.87 4.62 3.17
N ASP A 112 -3.07 5.73 3.87
CA ASP A 112 -3.23 7.06 3.27
C ASP A 112 -1.97 7.89 3.52
N ASN A 113 -1.13 7.97 2.50
CA ASN A 113 0.07 8.79 2.46
C ASN A 113 0.00 9.80 1.30
N ASP A 114 -1.18 10.37 1.06
CA ASP A 114 -1.40 11.26 -0.08
C ASP A 114 -0.83 12.68 0.16
N GLY A 115 -0.68 13.42 -0.95
CA GLY A 115 -0.14 14.77 -0.99
C GLY A 115 1.37 14.82 -1.26
N GLN A 116 1.87 16.02 -1.54
CA GLN A 116 3.29 16.24 -1.78
C GLN A 116 4.07 16.32 -0.47
N HIS A 117 5.11 15.50 -0.35
CA HIS A 117 5.98 15.47 0.81
C HIS A 117 7.26 14.68 0.50
N SER A 118 8.35 15.04 1.17
CA SER A 118 9.59 14.22 1.21
C SER A 118 9.32 12.80 1.75
N PRO A 119 10.29 11.85 1.74
CA PRO A 119 10.01 10.45 2.04
C PRO A 119 9.43 10.23 3.43
N ILE A 120 8.17 9.78 3.47
CA ILE A 120 7.46 9.43 4.70
C ILE A 120 7.01 7.97 4.61
N LEU A 121 7.27 7.21 5.67
CA LEU A 121 6.71 5.88 5.87
C LEU A 121 5.40 5.98 6.65
N LYS A 122 4.31 5.46 6.09
CA LYS A 122 3.07 5.18 6.81
C LYS A 122 2.73 3.70 6.75
N SER A 123 1.88 3.26 7.67
CA SER A 123 1.45 1.87 7.74
C SER A 123 -0.02 1.72 8.03
N GLY A 124 -0.53 0.54 7.70
CA GLY A 124 -1.92 0.15 7.89
C GLY A 124 -2.04 -1.37 7.93
N GLN A 125 -3.16 -1.87 8.43
CA GLN A 125 -3.38 -3.30 8.60
C GLN A 125 -4.62 -3.76 7.85
N ALA A 126 -4.55 -4.98 7.31
CA ALA A 126 -5.69 -5.69 6.74
C ALA A 126 -5.70 -7.13 7.27
N ALA A 127 -6.86 -7.58 7.74
CA ALA A 127 -7.09 -8.98 8.09
C ALA A 127 -7.57 -9.69 6.82
N LEU A 128 -6.78 -10.63 6.30
CA LEU A 128 -7.02 -11.27 5.00
C LEU A 128 -7.09 -12.78 5.16
N GLU A 129 -8.09 -13.42 4.54
CA GLU A 129 -8.05 -14.85 4.27
C GLU A 129 -7.08 -15.15 3.11
N LYS A 130 -6.49 -16.34 3.11
CA LYS A 130 -5.65 -16.83 2.00
C LYS A 130 -6.36 -16.69 0.64
N GLY A 131 -5.66 -16.14 -0.35
CA GLY A 131 -6.12 -16.02 -1.73
C GLY A 131 -5.99 -14.60 -2.29
N MET A 132 -6.64 -14.36 -3.43
CA MET A 132 -6.56 -13.07 -4.14
C MET A 132 -7.49 -12.02 -3.52
N HIS A 133 -6.96 -10.82 -3.30
CA HIS A 133 -7.74 -9.65 -2.89
C HIS A 133 -7.54 -8.53 -3.89
N PRO A 134 -8.59 -7.76 -4.26
CA PRO A 134 -8.41 -6.60 -5.12
C PRO A 134 -7.39 -5.65 -4.51
N PHE A 135 -6.44 -5.22 -5.33
CA PHE A 135 -5.31 -4.41 -4.93
C PHE A 135 -5.27 -3.17 -5.82
N GLN A 136 -5.17 -2.01 -5.18
CA GLN A 136 -4.86 -0.77 -5.87
C GLN A 136 -3.81 0.01 -5.07
N LEU A 137 -2.81 0.53 -5.76
CA LEU A 137 -1.85 1.49 -5.20
C LEU A 137 -1.73 2.67 -6.12
N ASP A 138 -2.05 3.84 -5.59
CA ASP A 138 -1.89 5.13 -6.27
C ASP A 138 -0.61 5.80 -5.77
N PHE A 139 0.16 6.40 -6.66
CA PHE A 139 1.40 7.12 -6.36
C PHE A 139 1.54 8.36 -7.24
N ILE A 140 2.15 9.42 -6.71
CA ILE A 140 2.51 10.63 -7.44
C ILE A 140 3.97 11.01 -7.18
N GLU A 141 4.62 11.54 -8.22
CA GLU A 141 5.88 12.27 -8.20
C GLU A 141 5.62 13.66 -8.77
N ALA A 142 5.85 14.70 -7.99
CA ALA A 142 5.62 16.10 -8.37
C ALA A 142 6.93 16.85 -8.68
N GLY A 143 8.09 16.26 -8.41
CA GLY A 143 9.40 16.68 -8.92
C GLY A 143 10.52 16.59 -7.87
N GLY A 144 11.77 16.56 -8.33
CA GLY A 144 12.94 16.49 -7.43
C GLY A 144 13.41 15.07 -7.12
N GLY A 145 12.68 14.05 -7.59
CA GLY A 145 13.00 12.63 -7.44
C GLY A 145 12.09 11.97 -6.41
N TYR A 146 11.95 10.65 -6.51
CA TYR A 146 10.94 9.91 -5.75
C TYR A 146 11.51 8.78 -4.89
N THR A 147 10.71 8.39 -3.88
CA THR A 147 10.79 7.11 -3.20
C THR A 147 9.49 6.36 -3.42
N LEU A 148 9.56 5.08 -3.76
CA LEU A 148 8.40 4.22 -3.93
C LEU A 148 8.73 2.82 -3.39
N LYS A 149 8.24 2.50 -2.20
CA LYS A 149 8.53 1.22 -1.55
C LYS A 149 7.34 0.70 -0.75
N LEU A 150 6.92 -0.53 -1.05
CA LEU A 150 5.89 -1.24 -0.30
C LEU A 150 6.47 -2.50 0.34
N GLN A 151 6.28 -2.65 1.64
CA GLN A 151 6.70 -3.81 2.42
C GLN A 151 5.53 -4.34 3.25
N TYR A 152 5.64 -5.56 3.74
CA TYR A 152 4.61 -6.17 4.58
C TYR A 152 5.20 -6.93 5.77
N THR A 153 4.36 -7.15 6.78
CA THR A 153 4.54 -8.19 7.81
C THR A 153 3.29 -9.05 7.88
N LEU A 154 3.47 -10.31 8.28
CA LEU A 154 2.38 -11.24 8.60
C LEU A 154 2.43 -11.56 10.09
N ASN A 155 1.33 -11.31 10.81
CA ASN A 155 1.19 -11.61 12.24
C ASN A 155 2.35 -11.09 13.11
N GLY A 156 2.85 -9.88 12.80
CA GLY A 156 3.94 -9.24 13.56
C GLY A 156 5.35 -9.77 13.26
N SER A 157 5.53 -10.54 12.19
CA SER A 157 6.87 -10.93 11.71
C SER A 157 7.70 -9.71 11.27
N ALA A 158 8.99 -9.92 10.98
CA ALA A 158 9.86 -8.86 10.48
C ALA A 158 9.41 -8.37 9.09
N PRO A 159 9.54 -7.06 8.77
CA PRO A 159 9.17 -6.52 7.46
C PRO A 159 9.91 -7.19 6.30
N LYS A 160 9.18 -7.50 5.23
CA LYS A 160 9.70 -8.07 3.98
C LYS A 160 9.16 -7.31 2.78
N ASP A 161 9.90 -7.35 1.68
CA ASP A 161 9.39 -6.89 0.39
C ASP A 161 8.31 -7.85 -0.11
N ILE A 162 7.31 -7.33 -0.83
CA ILE A 162 6.24 -8.16 -1.39
C ILE A 162 6.81 -8.94 -2.58
N PRO A 163 6.68 -10.28 -2.62
CA PRO A 163 7.15 -11.07 -3.77
C PRO A 163 6.36 -10.76 -5.04
N ASP A 164 7.04 -10.67 -6.19
CA ASP A 164 6.42 -10.46 -7.51
C ASP A 164 5.31 -11.50 -7.80
N SER A 165 5.48 -12.73 -7.31
CA SER A 165 4.54 -13.83 -7.51
C SER A 165 3.16 -13.59 -6.88
N TRP A 166 3.06 -12.66 -5.92
CA TRP A 166 1.79 -12.32 -5.28
C TRP A 166 0.93 -11.40 -6.14
N PHE A 167 1.51 -10.70 -7.12
CA PHE A 167 0.76 -9.74 -7.91
C PHE A 167 0.16 -10.38 -9.16
N LYS A 168 -1.12 -10.07 -9.39
CA LYS A 168 -1.92 -10.54 -10.52
C LYS A 168 -2.78 -9.40 -11.10
N HIS A 169 -3.12 -9.44 -12.38
CA HIS A 169 -4.09 -8.54 -13.00
C HIS A 169 -5.01 -9.28 -13.97
#